data_AF-A0A370PKB8-F1
#
_entry.id   AF-A0A370PKB8-F1
#
_cell.length_a   1.000
_cell.length_b   1.000
_cell.length_c   1.000
_cell.angle_alpha   90.00
_cell.angle_beta   90.00
_cell.angle_gamma   90.00
#
_symmetry.space_group_name_H-M   'P 1'
#
loop_
_entity.id
_entity.type
_entity.pdbx_description
1 polymer ?
#
loop_
_entity_poly.entity_id
_entity_poly.type
_entity_poly.pdbx_seq_one_letter_code
_entity_poly.pdbx_strand_id
1 'polypeptide(L)'
;MSSDVSNSLQKWVRLPPNSGLTDLKPVSIYDVTKFPDTRTQNLRSLLEQGHVTVAPLRDPELILHMKENQGYLGKVLEEYLYSGEALMNGYTGGLGRPFIHLAYAYEFRSKEVATQALSQGCTEYNALHTLLDQAPPDSSKYKTGSLAVVFESMRQDPQLDDLFNKPGINNINLLSQEQNLAVVLEHWNAWEVINPLAQLEESCDLAVLLALSNGNPRDSFDLFNVHIMTVAHALRMLWHYFPTSRGVSILKQYALFGIMTYICQLRPQFSLDWI
;
A
#
# COMPACT_ATOMS: atom_id res chain seq x y z
N MET A 1 -22.06 -46.03 -1.29
CA MET A 1 -20.76 -45.58 -0.77
C MET A 1 -20.49 -44.21 -1.37
N SER A 2 -21.00 -43.15 -0.76
CA SER A 2 -20.82 -41.77 -1.23
C SER A 2 -21.26 -40.83 -0.13
N SER A 3 -20.36 -40.46 0.77
CA SER A 3 -20.60 -39.41 1.77
C SER A 3 -19.32 -39.06 2.55
N ASP A 4 -18.21 -38.67 1.91
CA ASP A 4 -17.06 -38.16 2.71
C ASP A 4 -16.08 -37.23 2.00
N VAL A 5 -16.41 -36.67 0.83
CA VAL A 5 -15.53 -35.68 0.15
C VAL A 5 -16.00 -34.24 0.34
N SER A 6 -17.23 -34.03 0.83
CA SER A 6 -17.83 -32.69 0.97
C SER A 6 -17.44 -31.93 2.23
N ASN A 7 -16.83 -32.57 3.23
CA ASN A 7 -16.58 -31.98 4.56
C ASN A 7 -15.14 -31.48 4.79
N SER A 8 -14.24 -31.61 3.81
CA SER A 8 -12.82 -31.22 4.00
C SER A 8 -12.47 -29.81 3.52
N LEU A 9 -13.42 -29.05 2.96
CA LEU A 9 -13.19 -27.72 2.37
C LEU A 9 -13.98 -26.61 3.09
N GLN A 10 -14.23 -26.72 4.40
CA GLN A 10 -14.93 -25.67 5.19
C GLN A 10 -14.11 -25.14 6.38
N LYS A 11 -12.80 -25.40 6.41
CA LYS A 11 -11.86 -24.81 7.38
C LYS A 11 -11.18 -23.54 6.86
N TRP A 12 -11.88 -22.74 6.05
CA TRP A 12 -11.26 -21.57 5.46
C TRP A 12 -11.12 -20.45 6.48
N VAL A 13 -9.98 -19.78 6.37
CA VAL A 13 -9.45 -18.69 7.20
C VAL A 13 -10.58 -17.79 7.68
N ARG A 14 -10.83 -17.73 8.99
CA ARG A 14 -11.64 -16.67 9.60
C ARG A 14 -10.69 -15.58 10.03
N LEU A 15 -10.85 -14.39 9.46
CA LEU A 15 -10.15 -13.20 9.93
C LEU A 15 -10.65 -12.82 11.32
N PRO A 16 -9.80 -12.22 12.16
CA PRO A 16 -10.19 -11.80 13.50
C PRO A 16 -11.29 -10.72 13.41
N PRO A 17 -12.22 -10.65 14.39
CA PRO A 17 -13.12 -9.51 14.47
C PRO A 17 -12.31 -8.22 14.69
N ASN A 18 -12.84 -7.10 14.20
CA ASN A 18 -12.26 -5.78 14.39
C ASN A 18 -11.82 -5.57 15.85
N SER A 19 -10.58 -5.14 16.04
CA SER A 19 -9.96 -5.00 17.36
C SER A 19 -10.63 -3.94 18.26
N GLY A 20 -11.43 -3.05 17.69
CA GLY A 20 -12.05 -1.92 18.39
C GLY A 20 -11.05 -0.87 18.87
N LEU A 21 -9.81 -0.94 18.39
CA LEU A 21 -8.75 0.00 18.77
C LEU A 21 -9.04 1.40 18.21
N THR A 22 -8.80 2.41 19.04
CA THR A 22 -8.86 3.83 18.65
C THR A 22 -7.49 4.39 18.29
N ASP A 23 -6.43 3.66 18.64
CA ASP A 23 -5.05 3.92 18.25
C ASP A 23 -4.31 2.58 18.14
N LEU A 24 -3.35 2.49 17.23
CA LEU A 24 -2.38 1.40 17.19
C LEU A 24 -1.22 1.73 18.17
N LYS A 25 -0.32 0.80 18.46
CA LYS A 25 0.92 1.15 19.17
C LYS A 25 2.08 1.11 18.17
N PRO A 26 3.08 2.00 18.29
CA PRO A 26 4.30 1.88 17.49
C PRO A 26 4.90 0.48 17.65
N VAL A 27 5.34 -0.14 16.54
CA VAL A 27 6.08 -1.40 16.66
C VAL A 27 7.45 -1.19 17.29
N SER A 28 8.05 -2.31 17.67
CA SER A 28 9.44 -2.36 18.09
C SER A 28 10.35 -1.81 16.99
N ILE A 29 11.21 -0.87 17.35
CA ILE A 29 12.24 -0.32 16.47
C ILE A 29 13.52 -1.14 16.66
N TYR A 30 14.05 -1.67 15.57
CA TYR A 30 15.28 -2.44 15.52
C TYR A 30 16.41 -1.57 14.99
N ASP A 31 16.94 -0.71 15.85
CA ASP A 31 18.06 0.19 15.51
C ASP A 31 19.33 -0.61 15.15
N VAL A 32 19.54 -0.79 13.85
CA VAL A 32 20.62 -1.63 13.29
C VAL A 32 22.03 -1.13 13.68
N THR A 33 22.15 0.07 14.24
CA THR A 33 23.42 0.61 14.74
C THR A 33 23.77 0.13 16.15
N LYS A 34 22.81 -0.39 16.90
CA LYS A 34 22.95 -0.70 18.33
C LYS A 34 23.10 -2.18 18.65
N PHE A 35 22.66 -3.08 17.77
CA PHE A 35 22.73 -4.52 18.03
C PHE A 35 24.07 -5.11 17.56
N PRO A 36 24.83 -5.78 18.44
CA PRO A 36 26.15 -6.29 18.11
C PRO A 36 26.15 -7.63 17.35
N ASP A 37 24.97 -8.24 17.14
CA ASP A 37 24.88 -9.57 16.53
C ASP A 37 25.26 -9.56 15.04
N THR A 38 25.86 -10.66 14.58
CA THR A 38 26.37 -10.78 13.21
C THR A 38 25.29 -10.57 12.15
N ARG A 39 24.04 -11.00 12.41
CA ARG A 39 22.95 -10.85 11.43
C ARG A 39 22.60 -9.38 11.24
N THR A 40 22.46 -8.62 12.33
CA THR A 40 22.15 -7.19 12.26
C THR A 40 23.31 -6.39 11.67
N GLN A 41 24.56 -6.72 12.02
CA GLN A 41 25.74 -6.08 11.42
C GLN A 41 25.85 -6.37 9.91
N ASN A 42 25.52 -7.59 9.47
CA ASN A 42 25.45 -7.93 8.05
C ASN A 42 24.35 -7.15 7.32
N LEU A 43 23.13 -7.09 7.90
CA LEU A 43 22.04 -6.30 7.35
C LEU A 43 22.44 -4.83 7.19
N ARG A 44 23.01 -4.24 8.24
CA ARG A 44 23.54 -2.87 8.21
C ARG A 44 24.55 -2.69 7.08
N SER A 45 25.54 -3.57 6.98
CA SER A 45 26.57 -3.48 5.94
C SER A 45 25.97 -3.57 4.53
N LEU A 46 24.98 -4.43 4.31
CA LEU A 46 24.28 -4.55 3.02
C LEU A 46 23.47 -3.29 2.69
N LEU A 47 22.78 -2.69 3.66
CA LEU A 47 22.04 -1.43 3.48
C LEU A 47 23.00 -0.29 3.12
N GLU A 48 24.14 -0.18 3.83
CA GLU A 48 25.18 0.81 3.55
C GLU A 48 25.81 0.60 2.15
N GLN A 49 26.16 -0.65 1.81
CA GLN A 49 26.73 -0.99 0.49
C GLN A 49 25.75 -0.73 -0.65
N GLY A 50 24.49 -1.12 -0.48
CA GLY A 50 23.42 -0.85 -1.44
C GLY A 50 23.30 0.64 -1.70
N HIS A 51 23.24 1.44 -0.63
CA HIS A 51 23.22 2.90 -0.73
C HIS A 51 24.43 3.48 -1.46
N VAL A 52 25.66 3.02 -1.15
CA VAL A 52 26.88 3.48 -1.84
C VAL A 52 26.88 3.13 -3.33
N THR A 53 26.33 1.96 -3.70
CA THR A 53 26.38 1.44 -5.06
C THR A 53 25.29 2.03 -5.96
N VAL A 54 24.09 2.28 -5.42
CA VAL A 54 22.89 2.66 -6.19
C VAL A 54 22.44 4.10 -5.98
N ALA A 55 23.24 4.93 -5.30
CA ALA A 55 23.00 6.37 -5.17
C ALA A 55 23.87 7.20 -6.14
N PRO A 56 23.57 7.24 -7.46
CA PRO A 56 24.16 8.24 -8.35
C PRO A 56 23.72 9.67 -8.00
N LEU A 57 22.67 9.83 -7.18
CA LEU A 57 22.25 11.11 -6.62
C LEU A 57 22.87 11.30 -5.23
N ARG A 58 24.15 11.68 -5.20
CA ARG A 58 24.72 12.39 -4.04
C ARG A 58 24.05 13.76 -3.97
N ASP A 59 22.87 13.83 -3.37
CA ASP A 59 22.18 15.09 -3.14
C ASP A 59 22.63 15.67 -1.79
N PRO A 60 23.46 16.72 -1.77
CA PRO A 60 23.99 17.28 -0.52
C PRO A 60 22.86 17.84 0.36
N GLU A 61 21.71 18.23 -0.21
CA GLU A 61 20.65 18.90 0.54
C GLU A 61 19.99 18.02 1.59
N LEU A 62 19.73 16.73 1.32
CA LEU A 62 19.09 15.86 2.32
C LEU A 62 20.02 15.58 3.52
N ILE A 63 21.32 15.44 3.26
CA ILE A 63 22.34 15.27 4.30
C ILE A 63 22.54 16.58 5.08
N LEU A 64 22.49 17.73 4.41
CA LEU A 64 22.55 19.04 5.04
C LEU A 64 21.31 19.31 5.90
N HIS A 65 20.10 19.06 5.39
CA HIS A 65 18.86 19.17 6.17
C HIS A 65 18.82 18.19 7.35
N MET A 66 19.33 16.97 7.19
CA MET A 66 19.52 16.04 8.31
C MET A 66 20.50 16.61 9.35
N LYS A 67 21.61 17.24 8.93
CA LYS A 67 22.54 17.91 9.87
C LYS A 67 21.90 19.10 10.56
N GLU A 68 21.17 19.93 9.83
CA GLU A 68 20.44 21.11 10.35
C GLU A 68 19.36 20.71 11.36
N ASN A 69 18.71 19.56 11.15
CA ASN A 69 17.74 18.98 12.07
C ASN A 69 18.35 18.03 13.11
N GLN A 70 19.66 18.17 13.41
CA GLN A 70 20.38 17.38 14.43
C GLN A 70 20.29 15.85 14.23
N GLY A 71 20.08 15.39 13.01
CA GLY A 71 19.89 13.99 12.66
C GLY A 71 18.49 13.44 12.95
N TYR A 72 17.51 14.29 13.27
CA TYR A 72 16.15 13.84 13.56
C TYR A 72 15.37 13.57 12.27
N LEU A 73 15.44 12.30 11.86
CA LEU A 73 14.82 11.79 10.63
C LEU A 73 13.33 12.13 10.51
N GLY A 74 12.57 12.07 11.62
CA GLY A 74 11.13 12.32 11.59
C GLY A 74 10.75 13.72 11.12
N LYS A 75 11.51 14.75 11.51
CA LYS A 75 11.22 16.15 11.14
C LYS A 75 11.57 16.44 9.69
N VAL A 76 12.67 15.87 9.21
CA VAL A 76 13.06 15.95 7.79
C VAL A 76 11.99 15.27 6.92
N LEU A 77 11.56 14.06 7.30
CA LEU A 77 10.49 13.36 6.59
C LEU A 77 9.18 14.15 6.61
N GLU A 78 8.78 14.71 7.75
CA GLU A 78 7.55 15.51 7.85
C GLU A 78 7.56 16.70 6.90
N GLU A 79 8.70 17.41 6.81
CA GLU A 79 8.88 18.55 5.92
C GLU A 79 8.75 18.15 4.45
N TYR A 80 9.49 17.14 4.00
CA TYR A 80 9.45 16.71 2.59
C TYR A 80 8.15 16.01 2.19
N LEU A 81 7.51 15.27 3.11
CA LEU A 81 6.29 14.50 2.79
C LEU A 81 5.04 15.39 2.71
N TYR A 82 4.96 16.42 3.55
CA TYR A 82 3.70 17.12 3.80
C TYR A 82 3.70 18.61 3.48
N SER A 83 4.86 19.23 3.18
CA SER A 83 4.91 20.63 2.74
C SER A 83 4.63 20.77 1.24
N GLY A 84 4.09 21.93 0.82
CA GLY A 84 3.82 22.23 -0.60
C GLY A 84 2.78 21.30 -1.25
N GLU A 85 3.03 20.93 -2.51
CA GLU A 85 2.39 19.76 -3.13
C GLU A 85 2.92 18.50 -2.42
N ALA A 86 2.05 17.88 -1.62
CA ALA A 86 2.47 16.82 -0.72
C ALA A 86 2.99 15.63 -1.53
N LEU A 87 4.31 15.40 -1.50
CA LEU A 87 4.95 14.26 -2.15
C LEU A 87 4.29 12.94 -1.74
N MET A 88 3.78 12.89 -0.50
CA MET A 88 2.96 11.81 0.03
C MET A 88 1.83 11.38 -0.92
N ASN A 89 1.23 12.28 -1.69
CA ASN A 89 0.10 11.98 -2.58
C ASN A 89 0.47 11.09 -3.77
N GLY A 90 1.76 10.88 -4.05
CA GLY A 90 2.26 9.94 -5.06
C GLY A 90 2.96 8.69 -4.50
N TYR A 91 2.88 8.43 -3.19
CA TYR A 91 3.63 7.33 -2.56
C TYR A 91 3.16 5.92 -2.93
N THR A 92 2.02 5.79 -3.62
CA THR A 92 1.60 4.56 -4.28
C THR A 92 2.24 4.31 -5.65
N GLY A 93 3.01 5.27 -6.17
CA GLY A 93 3.87 5.08 -7.33
C GLY A 93 4.83 3.90 -7.19
N GLY A 94 5.25 3.34 -8.32
CA GLY A 94 6.21 2.23 -8.31
C GLY A 94 5.73 1.00 -7.53
N LEU A 95 4.42 0.71 -7.56
CA LEU A 95 3.73 -0.33 -6.77
C LEU A 95 3.72 -0.09 -5.25
N GLY A 96 3.74 1.17 -4.82
CA GLY A 96 3.74 1.55 -3.40
C GLY A 96 5.04 1.28 -2.66
N ARG A 97 6.14 1.08 -3.40
CA ARG A 97 7.49 0.95 -2.84
C ARG A 97 7.90 2.11 -1.95
N PRO A 98 7.57 3.39 -2.26
CA PRO A 98 7.87 4.49 -1.34
C PRO A 98 7.32 4.24 0.07
N PHE A 99 6.08 3.76 0.22
CA PHE A 99 5.53 3.40 1.53
C PHE A 99 6.26 2.25 2.19
N ILE A 100 6.55 1.19 1.45
CA ILE A 100 7.22 0.00 1.97
C ILE A 100 8.62 0.37 2.51
N HIS A 101 9.39 1.13 1.74
CA HIS A 101 10.71 1.60 2.16
C HIS A 101 10.60 2.59 3.32
N LEU A 102 9.61 3.48 3.34
CA LEU A 102 9.40 4.38 4.47
C LEU A 102 9.12 3.60 5.76
N ALA A 103 8.28 2.56 5.72
CA ALA A 103 8.02 1.69 6.86
C ALA A 103 9.31 1.00 7.36
N TYR A 104 10.11 0.44 6.45
CA TYR A 104 11.42 -0.14 6.82
C TYR A 104 12.38 0.89 7.39
N ALA A 105 12.36 2.14 6.90
CA ALA A 105 13.20 3.20 7.44
C ALA A 105 12.87 3.50 8.91
N TYR A 106 11.59 3.55 9.27
CA TYR A 106 11.16 3.69 10.66
C TYR A 106 11.46 2.44 11.49
N GLU A 107 11.16 1.25 10.98
CA GLU A 107 11.38 -0.03 11.68
C GLU A 107 12.86 -0.25 12.01
N PHE A 108 13.75 -0.05 11.03
CA PHE A 108 15.20 -0.26 11.19
C PHE A 108 15.97 0.98 11.63
N ARG A 109 15.30 2.13 11.74
CA ARG A 109 15.92 3.44 12.00
C ARG A 109 17.09 3.73 11.05
N SER A 110 16.91 3.43 9.76
CA SER A 110 17.94 3.61 8.73
C SER A 110 17.67 4.86 7.90
N LYS A 111 18.60 5.81 7.97
CA LYS A 111 18.57 7.02 7.12
C LYS A 111 18.79 6.69 5.65
N GLU A 112 19.57 5.65 5.35
CA GLU A 112 19.86 5.18 4.00
C GLU A 112 18.58 4.69 3.32
N VAL A 113 17.78 3.89 4.04
CA VAL A 113 16.48 3.41 3.55
C VAL A 113 15.47 4.55 3.48
N ALA A 114 15.51 5.52 4.40
CA ALA A 114 14.66 6.72 4.33
C ALA A 114 14.94 7.56 3.07
N THR A 115 16.21 7.75 2.72
CA THR A 115 16.61 8.42 1.48
C THR A 115 16.13 7.65 0.24
N GLN A 116 16.15 6.32 0.27
CA GLN A 116 15.57 5.52 -0.81
C GLN A 116 14.06 5.75 -0.94
N ALA A 117 13.32 5.75 0.17
CA ALA A 117 11.88 6.01 0.17
C ALA A 117 11.54 7.38 -0.43
N LEU A 118 12.27 8.43 -0.03
CA LEU A 118 12.11 9.78 -0.58
C LEU A 118 12.46 9.84 -2.07
N SER A 119 13.60 9.25 -2.47
CA SER A 119 14.01 9.20 -3.87
C SER A 119 12.97 8.49 -4.73
N GLN A 120 12.45 7.36 -4.27
CA GLN A 120 11.39 6.64 -4.97
C GLN A 120 10.10 7.46 -5.01
N GLY A 121 9.73 8.14 -3.94
CA GLY A 121 8.60 9.06 -3.92
C GLY A 121 8.69 10.14 -5.00
N CYS A 122 9.90 10.65 -5.29
CA CYS A 122 10.13 11.62 -6.37
C CYS A 122 10.16 10.99 -7.77
N THR A 123 10.81 9.84 -7.95
CA THR A 123 11.02 9.25 -9.29
C THR A 123 9.87 8.39 -9.77
N GLU A 124 9.09 7.84 -8.84
CA GLU A 124 7.90 7.01 -9.12
C GLU A 124 6.59 7.81 -8.99
N TYR A 125 6.70 9.13 -8.76
CA TYR A 125 5.58 10.05 -8.66
C TYR A 125 4.76 9.98 -9.95
N ASN A 126 3.51 9.52 -9.84
CA ASN A 126 2.67 9.25 -11.01
C ASN A 126 1.44 10.16 -11.02
N ALA A 127 0.95 10.50 -12.22
CA ALA A 127 -0.10 11.49 -12.43
C ALA A 127 -1.43 11.22 -11.70
N LEU A 128 -1.67 10.00 -11.19
CA LEU A 128 -2.86 9.71 -10.39
C LEU A 128 -2.86 10.45 -9.04
N HIS A 129 -1.71 10.99 -8.60
CA HIS A 129 -1.66 11.89 -7.43
C HIS A 129 -2.66 13.05 -7.55
N THR A 130 -2.92 13.52 -8.77
CA THR A 130 -3.87 14.62 -9.05
C THR A 130 -5.30 14.29 -8.60
N LEU A 131 -5.70 13.01 -8.61
CA LEU A 131 -7.01 12.56 -8.13
C LEU A 131 -7.16 12.73 -6.61
N LEU A 132 -6.05 12.82 -5.88
CA LEU A 132 -6.02 13.05 -4.43
C LEU A 132 -5.86 14.54 -4.10
N ASP A 133 -5.08 15.26 -4.90
CA ASP A 133 -4.92 16.71 -4.77
C ASP A 133 -6.20 17.46 -5.14
N GLN A 134 -6.89 16.98 -6.18
CA GLN A 134 -8.10 17.55 -6.75
C GLN A 134 -9.11 16.43 -6.99
N ALA A 135 -9.85 16.10 -5.94
CA ALA A 135 -10.84 15.02 -6.01
C ALA A 135 -11.85 15.28 -7.14
N PRO A 136 -12.05 14.33 -8.07
CA PRO A 136 -13.07 14.45 -9.09
C PRO A 136 -14.47 14.48 -8.46
N PRO A 137 -15.49 14.99 -9.18
CA PRO A 137 -16.87 14.89 -8.72
C PRO A 137 -17.25 13.45 -8.42
N ASP A 138 -18.06 13.27 -7.39
CA ASP A 138 -18.55 11.96 -6.98
C ASP A 138 -19.51 11.40 -8.04
N SER A 139 -19.06 10.36 -8.74
CA SER A 139 -19.81 9.63 -9.76
C SER A 139 -20.40 8.32 -9.27
N SER A 140 -20.22 7.98 -7.99
CA SER A 140 -20.57 6.66 -7.46
C SER A 140 -22.08 6.41 -7.48
N LYS A 141 -22.48 5.21 -7.93
CA LYS A 141 -23.89 4.76 -7.92
C LYS A 141 -24.32 4.13 -6.60
N TYR A 142 -23.38 3.87 -5.71
CA TYR A 142 -23.59 3.25 -4.40
C TYR A 142 -22.58 3.81 -3.40
N LYS A 143 -22.87 3.62 -2.11
CA LYS A 143 -21.99 3.99 -1.00
C LYS A 143 -21.78 2.83 -0.04
N THR A 144 -20.57 2.72 0.49
CA THR A 144 -20.21 1.69 1.47
C THR A 144 -19.03 2.11 2.32
N GLY A 145 -19.06 1.77 3.60
CA GLY A 145 -17.89 1.87 4.48
C GLY A 145 -16.87 0.73 4.29
N SER A 146 -17.23 -0.35 3.59
CA SER A 146 -16.37 -1.52 3.44
C SER A 146 -15.63 -1.50 2.10
N LEU A 147 -14.29 -1.46 2.17
CA LEU A 147 -13.45 -1.56 0.98
C LEU A 147 -13.61 -2.94 0.30
N ALA A 148 -13.88 -3.99 1.07
CA ALA A 148 -14.11 -5.33 0.54
C ALA A 148 -15.36 -5.39 -0.35
N VAL A 149 -16.44 -4.69 0.04
CA VAL A 149 -17.64 -4.52 -0.81
C VAL A 149 -17.30 -3.79 -2.10
N VAL A 150 -16.41 -2.79 -2.08
CA VAL A 150 -15.96 -2.11 -3.29
C VAL A 150 -15.23 -3.08 -4.23
N PHE A 151 -14.29 -3.87 -3.71
CA PHE A 151 -13.56 -4.87 -4.50
C PHE A 151 -14.46 -5.97 -5.06
N GLU A 152 -15.49 -6.39 -4.33
CA GLU A 152 -16.46 -7.37 -4.84
C GLU A 152 -17.37 -6.75 -5.92
N SER A 153 -17.86 -5.54 -5.70
CA SER A 153 -18.67 -4.82 -6.69
C SER A 153 -17.91 -4.60 -8.00
N MET A 154 -16.64 -4.16 -7.97
CA MET A 154 -15.86 -4.00 -9.21
C MET A 154 -15.53 -5.34 -9.86
N ARG A 155 -15.36 -6.43 -9.09
CA ARG A 155 -15.14 -7.78 -9.61
C ARG A 155 -16.33 -8.25 -10.44
N GLN A 156 -17.54 -7.77 -10.12
CA GLN A 156 -18.78 -8.12 -10.81
C GLN A 156 -19.22 -7.05 -11.82
N ASP A 157 -18.48 -5.94 -12.00
CA ASP A 157 -18.86 -4.91 -12.96
C ASP A 157 -18.57 -5.39 -14.40
N PRO A 158 -19.60 -5.52 -15.26
CA PRO A 158 -19.43 -5.99 -16.63
C PRO A 158 -18.70 -5.00 -17.54
N GLN A 159 -18.58 -3.73 -17.15
CA GLN A 159 -17.82 -2.72 -17.91
C GLN A 159 -16.32 -3.00 -17.90
N LEU A 160 -15.85 -3.84 -16.97
CA LEU A 160 -14.46 -4.26 -16.85
C LEU A 160 -14.22 -5.68 -17.43
N ASP A 161 -15.23 -6.31 -18.02
CA ASP A 161 -15.12 -7.61 -18.66
C ASP A 161 -14.34 -7.50 -19.97
N ASP A 162 -13.48 -8.51 -20.23
CA ASP A 162 -12.64 -8.61 -21.43
C ASP A 162 -11.74 -7.38 -21.73
N LEU A 163 -11.57 -6.47 -20.77
CA LEU A 163 -10.73 -5.27 -20.92
C LEU A 163 -9.25 -5.63 -21.14
N PHE A 164 -8.79 -6.75 -20.56
CA PHE A 164 -7.44 -7.28 -20.74
C PHE A 164 -7.43 -8.79 -20.94
N ASN A 165 -6.51 -9.28 -21.78
CA ASN A 165 -6.36 -10.69 -22.08
C ASN A 165 -5.39 -11.42 -21.13
N LYS A 166 -4.54 -10.69 -20.40
CA LYS A 166 -3.52 -11.22 -19.50
C LYS A 166 -3.32 -10.28 -18.31
N PRO A 167 -3.01 -10.81 -17.12
CA PRO A 167 -2.68 -9.98 -15.97
C PRO A 167 -1.33 -9.27 -16.16
N GLY A 168 -1.16 -8.08 -15.56
CA GLY A 168 0.13 -7.39 -15.50
C GLY A 168 0.06 -5.87 -15.52
N ILE A 169 1.16 -5.23 -15.14
CA ILE A 169 1.24 -3.77 -15.02
C ILE A 169 1.06 -3.02 -16.34
N ASN A 170 1.34 -3.66 -17.48
CA ASN A 170 1.16 -3.03 -18.80
C ASN A 170 -0.30 -2.63 -19.08
N ASN A 171 -1.26 -3.21 -18.35
CA ASN A 171 -2.68 -2.88 -18.43
C ASN A 171 -2.99 -1.47 -17.89
N ILE A 172 -2.11 -0.89 -17.07
CA ILE A 172 -2.36 0.40 -16.41
C ILE A 172 -2.62 1.53 -17.41
N ASN A 173 -1.89 1.55 -18.53
CA ASN A 173 -2.02 2.61 -19.54
C ASN A 173 -3.41 2.64 -20.18
N LEU A 174 -3.98 1.45 -20.44
CA LEU A 174 -5.34 1.32 -20.97
C LEU A 174 -6.37 1.63 -19.88
N LEU A 175 -6.15 1.16 -18.65
CA LEU A 175 -7.04 1.44 -17.51
C LEU A 175 -7.14 2.94 -17.19
N SER A 176 -6.03 3.68 -17.36
CA SER A 176 -5.96 5.13 -17.11
C SER A 176 -6.59 5.99 -18.21
N GLN A 177 -7.08 5.41 -19.31
CA GLN A 177 -7.85 6.16 -20.30
C GLN A 177 -9.19 6.62 -19.73
N GLU A 178 -9.65 7.80 -20.13
CA GLU A 178 -10.81 8.50 -19.56
C GLU A 178 -12.03 7.59 -19.35
N GLN A 179 -12.44 6.83 -20.38
CA GLN A 179 -13.62 5.97 -20.26
C GLN A 179 -13.45 4.84 -19.22
N ASN A 180 -12.26 4.27 -19.09
CA ASN A 180 -11.99 3.16 -18.17
C ASN A 180 -11.73 3.67 -16.75
N LEU A 181 -11.04 4.81 -16.66
CA LEU A 181 -10.79 5.50 -15.40
C LEU A 181 -12.11 5.97 -14.76
N ALA A 182 -13.11 6.37 -15.55
CA ALA A 182 -14.43 6.71 -15.03
C ALA A 182 -15.07 5.56 -14.23
N VAL A 183 -14.93 4.32 -14.69
CA VAL A 183 -15.42 3.11 -13.97
C VAL A 183 -14.62 2.89 -12.69
N VAL A 184 -13.29 3.05 -12.74
CA VAL A 184 -12.42 2.97 -11.54
C VAL A 184 -12.86 4.02 -10.51
N LEU A 185 -13.09 5.26 -10.95
CA LEU A 185 -13.49 6.37 -10.10
C LEU A 185 -14.89 6.18 -9.51
N GLU A 186 -15.82 5.58 -10.25
CA GLU A 186 -17.16 5.21 -9.71
C GLU A 186 -17.02 4.33 -8.46
N HIS A 187 -16.21 3.27 -8.53
CA HIS A 187 -15.97 2.36 -7.40
C HIS A 187 -15.12 3.00 -6.30
N TRP A 188 -14.09 3.77 -6.65
CA TRP A 188 -13.24 4.44 -5.67
C TRP A 188 -13.98 5.51 -4.87
N ASN A 189 -14.90 6.24 -5.52
CA ASN A 189 -15.78 7.22 -4.88
C ASN A 189 -16.87 6.54 -4.01
N ALA A 190 -17.25 5.31 -4.33
CA ALA A 190 -18.24 4.56 -3.56
C ALA A 190 -17.78 4.24 -2.12
N TRP A 191 -16.46 4.21 -1.88
CA TRP A 191 -15.93 3.98 -0.54
C TRP A 191 -15.99 5.22 0.35
N GLU A 192 -16.63 5.12 1.50
CA GLU A 192 -16.69 6.17 2.52
C GLU A 192 -15.75 5.86 3.67
N VAL A 193 -14.75 6.71 3.90
CA VAL A 193 -13.82 6.56 5.02
C VAL A 193 -14.35 7.34 6.22
N ILE A 194 -15.04 6.64 7.13
CA ILE A 194 -15.71 7.19 8.31
C ILE A 194 -14.86 6.99 9.57
N ASN A 195 -14.28 5.79 9.72
CA ASN A 195 -13.39 5.44 10.81
C ASN A 195 -12.07 4.92 10.22
N PRO A 196 -11.11 5.82 9.91
CA PRO A 196 -9.89 5.45 9.20
C PRO A 196 -9.12 4.29 9.84
N LEU A 197 -9.02 4.24 11.17
CA LEU A 197 -8.25 3.18 11.82
C LEU A 197 -8.95 1.81 11.70
N ALA A 198 -10.24 1.74 12.00
CA ALA A 198 -11.00 0.51 11.84
C ALA A 198 -10.96 0.01 10.39
N GLN A 199 -11.07 0.94 9.44
CA GLN A 199 -11.07 0.61 8.01
C GLN A 199 -9.67 0.27 7.49
N LEU A 200 -8.60 0.74 8.13
CA LEU A 200 -7.24 0.27 7.87
C LEU A 200 -7.06 -1.19 8.31
N GLU A 201 -7.61 -1.57 9.46
CA GLU A 201 -7.59 -2.96 9.93
C GLU A 201 -8.31 -3.88 8.94
N GLU A 202 -9.53 -3.54 8.54
CA GLU A 202 -10.28 -4.26 7.50
C GLU A 202 -9.54 -4.28 6.16
N SER A 203 -8.83 -3.20 5.82
CA SER A 203 -8.01 -3.13 4.61
C SER A 203 -6.82 -4.09 4.65
N CYS A 204 -6.20 -4.29 5.82
CA CYS A 204 -5.12 -5.26 6.00
C CYS A 204 -5.64 -6.69 5.79
N ASP A 205 -6.79 -7.00 6.37
CA ASP A 205 -7.44 -8.30 6.26
C ASP A 205 -7.83 -8.62 4.80
N LEU A 206 -8.48 -7.67 4.12
CA LEU A 206 -8.77 -7.78 2.69
C LEU A 206 -7.51 -8.01 1.87
N ALA A 207 -6.43 -7.28 2.15
CA ALA A 207 -5.21 -7.38 1.36
C ALA A 207 -4.55 -8.77 1.46
N VAL A 208 -4.65 -9.43 2.61
CA VAL A 208 -4.23 -10.84 2.76
C VAL A 208 -5.07 -11.73 1.85
N LEU A 209 -6.39 -11.56 1.80
CA LEU A 209 -7.24 -12.37 0.92
C LEU A 209 -6.92 -12.16 -0.56
N LEU A 210 -6.67 -10.90 -0.96
CA LEU A 210 -6.27 -10.56 -2.33
C LEU A 210 -4.90 -11.16 -2.68
N ALA A 211 -3.95 -11.20 -1.75
CA ALA A 211 -2.66 -11.85 -1.97
C ALA A 211 -2.80 -13.37 -2.15
N LEU A 212 -3.80 -13.99 -1.50
CA LEU A 212 -4.08 -15.42 -1.59
C LEU A 212 -4.96 -15.82 -2.78
N SER A 213 -5.68 -14.88 -3.41
CA SER A 213 -6.67 -15.17 -4.46
C SER A 213 -6.06 -15.78 -5.74
N ASN A 214 -4.78 -15.51 -6.01
CA ASN A 214 -4.05 -16.04 -7.19
C ASN A 214 -3.21 -17.29 -6.88
N GLY A 215 -3.23 -17.78 -5.64
CA GLY A 215 -2.30 -18.81 -5.20
C GLY A 215 -2.65 -20.20 -5.74
N ASN A 216 -2.01 -20.63 -6.83
CA ASN A 216 -1.56 -22.02 -6.87
C ASN A 216 -0.38 -22.13 -5.88
N PRO A 217 -0.52 -22.83 -4.74
CA PRO A 217 0.55 -22.93 -3.75
C PRO A 217 1.83 -23.59 -4.28
N ARG A 218 1.76 -24.21 -5.47
CA ARG A 218 2.89 -24.92 -6.09
C ARG A 218 3.77 -24.04 -6.99
N ASP A 219 3.26 -22.90 -7.49
CA ASP A 219 3.96 -22.11 -8.50
C ASP A 219 4.54 -20.83 -7.90
N SER A 220 3.70 -19.92 -7.38
CA SER A 220 4.08 -18.71 -6.64
C SER A 220 2.84 -17.84 -6.36
N PHE A 221 2.92 -16.91 -5.41
CA PHE A 221 1.91 -15.85 -5.27
C PHE A 221 2.08 -14.77 -6.34
N ASP A 222 0.98 -14.08 -6.66
CA ASP A 222 0.99 -12.95 -7.58
C ASP A 222 1.75 -11.76 -7.00
N LEU A 223 2.81 -11.34 -7.67
CA LEU A 223 3.67 -10.24 -7.21
C LEU A 223 2.87 -8.96 -6.96
N PHE A 224 1.89 -8.62 -7.80
CA PHE A 224 1.17 -7.37 -7.75
C PHE A 224 0.14 -7.36 -6.61
N ASN A 225 -0.61 -8.45 -6.43
CA ASN A 225 -1.52 -8.57 -5.29
C ASN A 225 -0.77 -8.64 -3.95
N VAL A 226 0.42 -9.26 -3.92
CA VAL A 226 1.30 -9.19 -2.74
C VAL A 226 1.69 -7.75 -2.42
N HIS A 227 1.88 -6.88 -3.44
CA HIS A 227 2.17 -5.46 -3.18
C HIS A 227 1.01 -4.74 -2.49
N ILE A 228 -0.26 -5.10 -2.79
CA ILE A 228 -1.43 -4.57 -2.06
C ILE A 228 -1.30 -4.88 -0.56
N MET A 229 -0.98 -6.14 -0.21
CA MET A 229 -0.75 -6.57 1.16
C MET A 229 0.45 -5.89 1.82
N THR A 230 1.59 -5.78 1.14
CA THR A 230 2.78 -5.15 1.73
C THR A 230 2.59 -3.65 1.94
N VAL A 231 1.84 -2.97 1.08
CA VAL A 231 1.50 -1.55 1.28
C VAL A 231 0.52 -1.40 2.45
N ALA A 232 -0.51 -2.25 2.56
CA ALA A 232 -1.41 -2.24 3.72
C ALA A 232 -0.63 -2.40 5.04
N HIS A 233 0.32 -3.35 5.06
CA HIS A 233 1.21 -3.54 6.19
C HIS A 233 2.09 -2.32 6.47
N ALA A 234 2.66 -1.70 5.44
CA ALA A 234 3.45 -0.47 5.58
C ALA A 234 2.62 0.68 6.17
N LEU A 235 1.36 0.84 5.74
CA LEU A 235 0.46 1.86 6.28
C LEU A 235 0.07 1.60 7.72
N ARG A 236 -0.25 0.33 8.08
CA ARG A 236 -0.40 -0.08 9.48
C ARG A 236 0.82 0.33 10.29
N MET A 237 2.00 0.23 9.68
CA MET A 237 3.23 0.55 10.39
C MET A 237 3.50 2.03 10.59
N LEU A 238 3.17 2.80 9.56
CA LEU A 238 3.41 4.23 9.53
C LEU A 238 2.29 5.02 10.22
N TRP A 239 1.17 4.38 10.57
CA TRP A 239 -0.04 5.04 11.05
C TRP A 239 0.20 6.05 12.18
N HIS A 240 1.05 5.72 13.15
CA HIS A 240 1.41 6.61 14.27
C HIS A 240 2.22 7.84 13.90
N TYR A 241 2.89 7.78 12.77
CA TYR A 241 3.76 8.85 12.28
C TYR A 241 3.00 9.79 11.33
N PHE A 242 1.84 9.38 10.84
CA PHE A 242 1.02 10.20 9.97
C PHE A 242 0.26 11.29 10.76
N PRO A 243 0.18 12.53 10.23
CA PRO A 243 -0.73 13.51 10.77
C PRO A 243 -2.18 13.00 10.71
N THR A 244 -2.92 13.12 11.81
CA THR A 244 -4.31 12.60 11.92
C THR A 244 -5.22 13.13 10.81
N SER A 245 -5.01 14.37 10.36
CA SER A 245 -5.76 14.99 9.26
C SER A 245 -5.56 14.32 7.90
N ARG A 246 -4.50 13.52 7.73
CA ARG A 246 -4.15 12.87 6.47
C ARG A 246 -4.71 11.45 6.35
N GLY A 247 -5.20 10.84 7.43
CA GLY A 247 -5.62 9.42 7.44
C GLY A 247 -6.60 9.05 6.33
N VAL A 248 -7.61 9.90 6.09
CA VAL A 248 -8.59 9.69 4.99
C VAL A 248 -7.92 9.71 3.62
N SER A 249 -7.07 10.71 3.36
CA SER A 249 -6.37 10.87 2.08
C SER A 249 -5.42 9.70 1.80
N ILE A 250 -4.69 9.24 2.83
CA ILE A 250 -3.79 8.09 2.75
C ILE A 250 -4.55 6.80 2.43
N LEU A 251 -5.67 6.57 3.09
CA LEU A 251 -6.52 5.42 2.81
C LEU A 251 -7.11 5.49 1.40
N LYS A 252 -7.61 6.66 0.98
CA LYS A 252 -8.10 6.86 -0.38
C LYS A 252 -7.01 6.60 -1.43
N GLN A 253 -5.77 7.02 -1.17
CA GLN A 253 -4.63 6.69 -2.02
C GLN A 253 -4.38 5.17 -2.09
N TYR A 254 -4.37 4.49 -0.95
CA TYR A 254 -4.23 3.04 -0.88
C TYR A 254 -5.32 2.30 -1.65
N ALA A 255 -6.58 2.72 -1.48
CA ALA A 255 -7.70 2.14 -2.20
C ALA A 255 -7.53 2.32 -3.72
N LEU A 256 -7.20 3.52 -4.20
CA LEU A 256 -6.98 3.74 -5.64
C LEU A 256 -5.89 2.80 -6.19
N PHE A 257 -4.77 2.69 -5.48
CA PHE A 257 -3.69 1.76 -5.83
C PHE A 257 -4.14 0.31 -5.88
N GLY A 258 -4.81 -0.17 -4.82
CA GLY A 258 -5.29 -1.54 -4.72
C GLY A 258 -6.30 -1.87 -5.82
N ILE A 259 -7.26 -0.97 -6.06
CA ILE A 259 -8.30 -1.11 -7.09
C ILE A 259 -7.66 -1.24 -8.47
N MET A 260 -6.80 -0.30 -8.85
CA MET A 260 -6.17 -0.32 -10.17
C MET A 260 -5.28 -1.55 -10.35
N THR A 261 -4.51 -1.91 -9.32
CA THR A 261 -3.64 -3.09 -9.34
C THR A 261 -4.46 -4.37 -9.54
N TYR A 262 -5.53 -4.53 -8.77
CA TYR A 262 -6.41 -5.69 -8.81
C TYR A 262 -7.14 -5.83 -10.16
N ILE A 263 -7.61 -4.72 -10.74
CA ILE A 263 -8.19 -4.70 -12.08
C ILE A 263 -7.15 -5.12 -13.13
N CYS A 264 -5.92 -4.61 -13.04
CA CYS A 264 -4.82 -5.01 -13.93
C CYS A 264 -4.43 -6.49 -13.78
N GLN A 265 -4.74 -7.13 -12.65
CA GLN A 265 -4.56 -8.57 -12.42
C GLN A 265 -5.80 -9.41 -12.80
N LEU A 266 -6.75 -8.86 -13.55
CA LEU A 266 -7.98 -9.53 -13.99
C LEU A 266 -8.96 -9.86 -12.87
N ARG A 267 -8.96 -9.07 -11.78
CA ARG A 267 -9.96 -9.14 -10.70
C ARG A 267 -10.18 -10.58 -10.16
N PRO A 268 -9.11 -11.27 -9.74
CA PRO A 268 -9.19 -12.68 -9.34
C PRO A 268 -10.12 -12.90 -8.15
N GLN A 269 -10.90 -13.98 -8.20
CA GLN A 269 -11.90 -14.27 -7.17
C GLN A 269 -11.28 -14.44 -5.78
N PHE A 270 -11.86 -13.77 -4.81
CA PHE A 270 -11.63 -13.96 -3.38
C PHE A 270 -12.97 -14.24 -2.69
N SER A 271 -12.96 -14.73 -1.45
CA SER A 271 -14.19 -14.99 -0.69
C SER A 271 -14.31 -14.04 0.49
N LEU A 272 -15.43 -13.32 0.57
CA LEU A 272 -15.79 -12.50 1.72
C LEU A 272 -16.19 -13.34 2.94
N ASP A 273 -16.57 -14.61 2.75
CA ASP A 273 -16.86 -15.53 3.88
C ASP A 273 -15.60 -15.82 4.72
N TRP A 274 -14.44 -15.33 4.28
CA TRP A 274 -13.17 -15.39 5.01
C TRP A 274 -12.94 -14.18 5.93
N ILE A 275 -13.72 -13.09 5.76
CA ILE A 275 -13.74 -11.88 6.60
C ILE A 275 -14.88 -11.99 7.61
#